data_AF-A0A537ZS94-F1
#
_entry.id   AF-A0A537ZS94-F1
#
_cell.length_a   1.000
_cell.length_b   1.000
_cell.length_c   1.000
_cell.angle_alpha   90.00
_cell.angle_beta   90.00
_cell.angle_gamma   90.00
#
_symmetry.space_group_name_H-M   'P 1'
#
loop_
_entity.id
_entity.type
_entity.pdbx_description
1 polymer ?
#
loop_
_entity_poly.entity_id
_entity_poly.type
_entity_poly.pdbx_seq_one_letter_code
_entity_poly.pdbx_strand_id
1 'polypeptide(L)'
;MSPGTLTTPRPMPNRVTPIAAGGAVLVLALPIFLVAGWRFGSWALAAVLWLAAQGLGLLLVRLRIGLGSLAASGVAAFGMMFRAIAVMVVLVVVAVSDAKLALGAAVLYALAYTFELGVSVVTYFAGEAQR
;
A
#
# COMPACT_ATOMS: atom_id res chain seq x y z
N MET A 1 9.50 -21.24 -16.36
CA MET A 1 10.24 -20.05 -15.86
C MET A 1 11.69 -20.46 -15.67
N SER A 2 12.64 -19.82 -16.35
CA SER A 2 14.06 -20.20 -16.24
C SER A 2 14.65 -19.67 -14.91
N PRO A 3 15.54 -20.42 -14.24
CA PRO A 3 16.11 -20.01 -12.94
C PRO A 3 16.82 -18.64 -12.98
N GLY A 4 17.37 -18.23 -14.13
CA GLY A 4 18.00 -16.92 -14.30
C GLY A 4 17.05 -15.72 -14.24
N THR A 5 15.73 -15.90 -14.38
CA THR A 5 14.77 -14.77 -14.31
C THR A 5 14.61 -14.19 -12.89
N LEU A 6 14.96 -14.96 -11.85
CA LEU A 6 14.81 -14.55 -10.45
C LEU A 6 16.08 -13.93 -9.85
N THR A 7 17.23 -14.06 -10.53
CA THR A 7 18.54 -13.68 -9.97
C THR A 7 19.17 -12.46 -10.64
N THR A 8 18.62 -11.95 -11.75
CA THR A 8 19.11 -10.72 -12.40
C THR A 8 18.57 -9.48 -11.68
N PRO A 9 19.43 -8.62 -11.09
CA PRO A 9 19.00 -7.34 -10.52
C PRO A 9 18.36 -6.49 -11.62
N ARG A 10 17.12 -6.03 -11.38
CA ARG A 10 16.39 -5.19 -12.35
C ARG A 10 16.29 -3.75 -11.84
N PRO A 11 16.25 -2.76 -12.74
CA PRO A 11 16.05 -1.37 -12.35
C PRO A 11 14.78 -1.22 -11.50
N MET A 12 14.85 -0.40 -10.45
CA MET A 12 13.70 -0.16 -9.58
C MET A 12 12.56 0.48 -10.40
N PRO A 13 11.37 -0.14 -10.45
CA PRO A 13 10.22 0.42 -11.15
C PRO A 13 9.76 1.75 -10.54
N ASN A 14 9.08 2.54 -11.35
CA ASN A 14 8.43 3.76 -10.87
C ASN A 14 7.38 3.43 -9.79
N ARG A 15 7.47 4.09 -8.64
CA ARG A 15 6.56 3.89 -7.49
C ARG A 15 5.18 4.53 -7.67
N VAL A 16 5.04 5.43 -8.64
CA VAL A 16 3.76 6.12 -8.88
C VAL A 16 2.71 5.17 -9.45
N THR A 17 3.09 4.22 -10.31
CA THR A 17 2.16 3.30 -10.96
C THR A 17 1.44 2.37 -9.97
N PRO A 18 2.14 1.72 -9.01
CA PRO A 18 1.48 0.96 -7.95
C PRO A 18 0.55 1.80 -7.06
N ILE A 19 0.98 3.01 -6.67
CA ILE A 19 0.19 3.92 -5.83
C ILE A 19 -1.10 4.32 -6.55
N ALA A 20 -1.00 4.68 -7.83
CA ALA A 20 -2.17 5.01 -8.65
C ALA A 20 -3.14 3.83 -8.76
N ALA A 21 -2.63 2.60 -8.86
CA ALA A 21 -3.44 1.39 -8.91
C ALA A 21 -4.24 1.18 -7.61
N GLY A 22 -3.60 1.33 -6.44
CA GLY A 22 -4.30 1.27 -5.15
C GLY A 22 -5.35 2.39 -4.99
N GLY A 23 -5.01 3.61 -5.40
CA GLY A 23 -5.95 4.74 -5.42
C GLY A 23 -7.15 4.50 -6.35
N ALA A 24 -6.94 3.89 -7.51
CA ALA A 24 -8.02 3.54 -8.43
C ALA A 24 -9.01 2.54 -7.79
N VAL A 25 -8.53 1.56 -7.01
CA VAL A 25 -9.41 0.65 -6.27
C VAL A 25 -10.31 1.41 -5.29
N LEU A 26 -9.77 2.39 -4.56
CA LEU A 26 -10.57 3.22 -3.65
C LEU A 26 -11.61 4.06 -4.38
N VAL A 27 -11.23 4.69 -5.50
CA VAL A 27 -12.14 5.51 -6.31
C VAL A 27 -13.25 4.65 -6.93
N LEU A 28 -12.92 3.48 -7.46
CA LEU A 28 -13.89 2.55 -8.06
C LEU A 28 -14.77 1.87 -7.02
N ALA A 29 -14.28 1.71 -5.79
CA ALA A 29 -15.10 1.20 -4.68
C ALA A 29 -16.14 2.22 -4.21
N LEU A 30 -15.88 3.52 -4.34
CA LEU A 30 -16.81 4.57 -3.92
C LEU A 30 -18.23 4.41 -4.49
N PRO A 31 -18.46 4.29 -5.82
CA PRO A 31 -19.80 4.09 -6.36
C PRO A 31 -20.44 2.79 -5.87
N ILE A 32 -19.66 1.72 -5.63
CA ILE A 32 -20.19 0.47 -5.08
C ILE A 32 -20.71 0.69 -3.66
N PHE A 33 -19.96 1.39 -2.81
CA PHE A 33 -20.40 1.70 -1.45
C PHE A 33 -21.66 2.57 -1.43
N LEU A 34 -21.77 3.52 -2.37
CA LEU A 34 -22.94 4.40 -2.51
C LEU A 34 -24.17 3.63 -3.01
N VAL A 35 -24.04 2.82 -4.07
CA VAL A 35 -25.17 2.08 -4.66
C VAL A 35 -25.62 0.92 -3.77
N ALA A 36 -24.68 0.19 -3.15
CA ALA A 36 -25.00 -0.93 -2.28
C ALA A 36 -25.51 -0.51 -0.89
N GLY A 37 -25.58 0.79 -0.60
CA GLY A 37 -25.99 1.32 0.70
C GLY A 37 -25.02 0.94 1.83
N TRP A 38 -23.76 0.64 1.49
CA TRP A 38 -22.74 0.32 2.49
C TRP A 38 -22.35 1.59 3.23
N ARG A 39 -21.83 1.41 4.45
CA ARG A 39 -21.48 2.54 5.31
C ARG A 39 -20.38 3.36 4.65
N PHE A 40 -20.71 4.58 4.22
CA PHE A 40 -19.75 5.52 3.65
C PHE A 40 -18.53 5.75 4.55
N GLY A 41 -18.73 5.71 5.88
CA GLY A 41 -17.66 5.81 6.86
C GLY A 41 -16.58 4.72 6.74
N SER A 42 -16.92 3.50 6.30
CA SER A 42 -15.93 2.45 6.05
C SER A 42 -15.03 2.78 4.86
N TRP A 43 -15.62 3.32 3.78
CA TRP A 43 -14.85 3.79 2.63
C TRP A 43 -13.94 4.95 3.01
N ALA A 44 -14.49 5.96 3.71
CA ALA A 44 -13.73 7.12 4.14
C ALA A 44 -12.56 6.73 5.06
N LEU A 45 -12.79 5.83 6.02
CA LEU A 45 -11.73 5.33 6.90
C LEU A 45 -10.63 4.61 6.10
N ALA A 46 -10.98 3.73 5.16
CA ALA A 46 -10.00 3.06 4.31
C ALA A 46 -9.18 4.06 3.47
N ALA A 47 -9.84 5.08 2.89
CA ALA A 47 -9.19 6.11 2.10
C ALA A 47 -8.21 6.94 2.95
N VAL A 48 -8.62 7.36 4.16
CA VAL A 48 -7.75 8.09 5.09
C VAL A 48 -6.55 7.24 5.52
N LEU A 49 -6.79 5.97 5.88
CA LEU A 49 -5.71 5.06 6.25
C LEU A 49 -4.73 4.86 5.10
N TRP A 50 -5.23 4.68 3.87
CA TRP A 50 -4.38 4.54 2.69
C TRP A 50 -3.56 5.81 2.41
N LEU A 51 -4.16 7.00 2.48
CA LEU A 51 -3.43 8.26 2.32
C LEU A 51 -2.36 8.47 3.39
N ALA A 52 -2.68 8.21 4.66
CA ALA A 52 -1.72 8.28 5.76
C ALA A 52 -0.54 7.32 5.53
N ALA A 53 -0.84 6.13 5.02
CA ALA A 53 0.13 5.10 4.72
C ALA A 53 1.07 5.50 3.56
N GLN A 54 0.57 6.21 2.55
CA GLN A 54 1.40 6.81 1.50
C GLN A 54 2.23 7.99 2.01
N GLY A 55 1.63 8.86 2.84
CA GLY A 55 2.32 9.97 3.49
C GLY A 55 3.51 9.52 4.34
N LEU A 56 3.36 8.42 5.10
CA LEU A 56 4.45 7.82 5.84
C LEU A 56 5.59 7.35 4.92
N GLY A 57 5.24 6.74 3.77
CA GLY A 57 6.21 6.34 2.75
C GLY A 57 7.01 7.52 2.20
N LEU A 58 6.35 8.64 1.91
CA LEU A 58 7.00 9.86 1.45
C LEU A 58 7.90 10.48 2.54
N LEU A 59 7.45 10.48 3.80
CA LEU A 59 8.24 10.97 4.93
C LEU A 59 9.54 10.17 5.08
N LEU A 60 9.47 8.84 4.97
CA LEU A 60 10.65 7.97 5.04
C LEU A 60 11.61 8.20 3.87
N VAL A 61 11.10 8.40 2.66
CA VAL A 61 11.95 8.77 1.50
C VAL A 61 12.68 10.08 1.79
N ARG A 62 11.99 11.07 2.36
CA ARG A 62 12.59 12.36 2.70
C ARG A 62 13.67 12.23 3.79
N LEU A 63 13.47 11.38 4.78
CA LEU A 63 14.45 11.09 5.84
C LEU A 63 15.67 10.30 5.33
N ARG A 64 15.50 9.47 4.30
CA ARG A 64 16.61 8.70 3.69
C ARG A 64 17.64 9.55 2.97
N ILE A 65 17.30 10.78 2.56
CA ILE A 65 18.19 11.69 1.82
C ILE A 65 19.49 12.01 2.62
N GLY A 66 19.49 11.81 3.95
CA GLY A 66 20.66 12.01 4.81
C GLY A 66 21.36 10.76 5.36
N LEU A 67 20.97 9.54 4.98
CA LEU A 67 21.46 8.29 5.58
C LEU A 67 22.24 7.42 4.58
N GLY A 68 23.33 6.78 5.04
CA GLY A 68 24.10 5.80 4.25
C GLY A 68 23.28 4.58 3.83
N SER A 69 23.73 3.84 2.80
CA SER A 69 22.91 2.84 2.10
C SER A 69 22.31 1.74 2.98
N LEU A 70 23.04 1.25 3.98
CA LEU A 70 22.58 0.21 4.92
C LEU A 70 21.51 0.73 5.90
N ALA A 71 21.75 1.90 6.51
CA ALA A 71 20.80 2.51 7.42
C ALA A 71 19.52 2.92 6.67
N ALA A 72 19.67 3.43 5.45
CA ALA A 72 18.57 3.80 4.58
C ALA A 72 17.71 2.59 4.15
N SER A 73 18.32 1.42 3.90
CA SER A 73 17.56 0.18 3.62
C SER A 73 16.84 -0.36 4.85
N GLY A 74 17.47 -0.29 6.03
CA GLY A 74 16.86 -0.73 7.30
C GLY A 74 15.62 0.11 7.66
N VAL A 75 15.74 1.44 7.63
CA VAL A 75 14.63 2.35 7.90
C VAL A 75 13.49 2.19 6.88
N ALA A 76 13.82 1.93 5.60
CA ALA A 76 12.81 1.67 4.58
C ALA A 76 12.04 0.37 4.83
N ALA A 77 12.74 -0.72 5.19
CA ALA A 77 12.12 -2.00 5.51
C ALA A 77 11.24 -1.88 6.76
N PHE A 78 11.76 -1.24 7.81
CA PHE A 78 11.03 -1.03 9.06
C PHE A 78 9.79 -0.16 8.85
N GLY A 79 9.90 0.89 8.04
CA GLY A 79 8.78 1.77 7.71
C GLY A 79 7.67 1.08 6.90
N MET A 80 8.03 0.18 5.99
CA MET A 80 7.06 -0.66 5.27
C MET A 80 6.31 -1.60 6.21
N MET A 81 7.00 -2.23 7.16
CA MET A 81 6.38 -3.15 8.11
C MET A 81 5.53 -2.40 9.15
N PHE A 82 6.03 -1.27 9.64
CA PHE A 82 5.33 -0.40 10.58
C PHE A 82 4.02 0.14 10.00
N ARG A 83 4.00 0.49 8.70
CA ARG A 83 2.78 0.93 8.00
C ARG A 83 1.63 -0.08 8.17
N ALA A 84 1.89 -1.36 7.95
CA ALA A 84 0.86 -2.40 8.08
C ALA A 84 0.37 -2.55 9.53
N ILE A 85 1.30 -2.52 10.49
CA ILE A 85 0.99 -2.59 11.92
C ILE A 85 0.15 -1.39 12.36
N ALA A 86 0.53 -0.17 11.97
CA ALA A 86 -0.19 1.05 12.32
C ALA A 86 -1.64 1.01 11.80
N VAL A 87 -1.85 0.58 10.56
CA VAL A 87 -3.19 0.42 9.99
C VAL A 87 -3.99 -0.63 10.77
N MET A 88 -3.38 -1.77 11.09
CA MET A 88 -4.01 -2.81 11.90
C MET A 88 -4.43 -2.29 13.28
N VAL A 89 -3.56 -1.57 13.97
CA VAL A 89 -3.87 -0.97 15.28
C VAL A 89 -5.06 -0.03 15.18
N VAL A 90 -5.10 0.85 14.18
CA VAL A 90 -6.24 1.77 14.00
C VAL A 90 -7.52 1.00 13.72
N LEU A 91 -7.49 -0.01 12.86
CA LEU A 91 -8.67 -0.84 12.57
C LEU A 91 -9.17 -1.58 13.81
N VAL A 92 -8.27 -2.09 14.65
CA VAL A 92 -8.63 -2.72 15.94
C VAL A 92 -9.28 -1.70 16.87
N VAL A 93 -8.70 -0.51 17.03
CA VAL A 93 -9.28 0.55 17.87
C VAL A 93 -10.67 0.93 17.38
N VAL A 94 -10.85 1.08 16.07
CA VAL A 94 -12.17 1.38 15.49
C VAL A 94 -13.14 0.22 15.67
N ALA A 95 -12.67 -1.03 15.58
CA ALA A 95 -13.51 -2.21 15.76
C ALA A 95 -14.11 -2.31 17.17
N VAL A 96 -13.43 -1.77 18.19
CA VAL A 96 -13.95 -1.67 19.56
C VAL A 96 -15.23 -0.81 19.62
N SER A 97 -15.28 0.26 18.82
CA SER A 97 -16.47 1.13 18.75
C SER A 97 -17.50 0.63 17.74
N ASP A 98 -17.04 0.16 16.57
CA ASP A 98 -17.92 -0.29 15.49
C ASP A 98 -17.24 -1.33 14.58
N ALA A 99 -17.48 -2.60 14.88
CA ALA A 99 -16.89 -3.72 14.16
C ALA A 99 -17.29 -3.75 12.66
N LYS A 100 -18.51 -3.35 12.30
CA LYS A 100 -18.94 -3.33 10.90
C LYS A 100 -18.22 -2.26 10.11
N LEU A 101 -18.03 -1.08 10.73
CA LEU A 101 -17.30 0.01 10.11
C LEU A 101 -15.83 -0.38 9.86
N ALA A 102 -15.19 -0.95 10.90
CA ALA A 102 -13.82 -1.44 10.82
C ALA A 102 -13.65 -2.55 9.78
N LEU A 103 -14.55 -3.53 9.74
CA LEU A 103 -14.48 -4.64 8.79
C LEU A 103 -14.56 -4.14 7.33
N GLY A 104 -15.51 -3.25 7.02
CA GLY A 104 -15.63 -2.68 5.68
C GLY A 104 -14.37 -1.91 5.26
N ALA A 105 -13.79 -1.14 6.19
CA ALA A 105 -12.56 -0.41 5.95
C ALA A 105 -11.36 -1.34 5.76
N ALA A 106 -11.26 -2.40 6.59
CA ALA A 106 -10.20 -3.39 6.53
C ALA A 106 -10.18 -4.13 5.20
N VAL A 107 -11.34 -4.61 4.74
CA VAL A 107 -11.47 -5.32 3.45
C VAL A 107 -11.07 -4.41 2.29
N LEU A 108 -11.58 -3.16 2.27
CA LEU A 108 -11.27 -2.24 1.19
C LEU A 108 -9.80 -1.84 1.19
N TYR A 109 -9.22 -1.54 2.35
CA TYR A 109 -7.79 -1.24 2.47
C TYR A 109 -6.93 -2.43 2.02
N ALA A 110 -7.29 -3.65 2.44
CA ALA A 110 -6.57 -4.86 2.05
C ALA A 110 -6.61 -5.06 0.52
N LEU A 111 -7.77 -4.91 -0.11
CA LEU A 111 -7.90 -5.00 -1.57
C LEU A 111 -7.04 -3.96 -2.30
N ALA A 112 -7.08 -2.70 -1.87
CA ALA A 112 -6.27 -1.65 -2.46
C ALA A 112 -4.76 -1.95 -2.31
N TYR A 113 -4.34 -2.39 -1.14
CA TYR A 113 -2.95 -2.74 -0.86
C TYR A 113 -2.47 -3.97 -1.64
N THR A 114 -3.30 -5.02 -1.73
CA THR A 114 -2.99 -6.21 -2.54
C THR A 114 -2.86 -5.86 -4.01
N PHE A 115 -3.71 -4.99 -4.55
CA PHE A 115 -3.63 -4.56 -5.94
C PHE A 115 -2.37 -3.72 -6.21
N GLU A 116 -2.03 -2.81 -5.30
CA GLU A 116 -0.77 -2.04 -5.33
C GLU A 116 0.46 -2.97 -5.32
N LEU A 117 0.46 -4.01 -4.48
CA LEU A 117 1.51 -5.04 -4.48
C LEU A 117 1.55 -5.84 -5.78
N GLY A 118 0.39 -6.25 -6.30
CA GLY A 118 0.29 -7.00 -7.56
C GLY A 118 0.88 -6.22 -8.73
N VAL A 119 0.53 -4.93 -8.85
CA VAL A 119 1.12 -4.04 -9.86
C VAL A 119 2.61 -3.83 -9.63
N SER A 120 3.07 -3.73 -8.38
CA SER A 120 4.51 -3.65 -8.06
C SER A 120 5.27 -4.89 -8.55
N VAL A 121 4.71 -6.07 -8.35
CA VAL A 121 5.30 -7.34 -8.81
C VAL A 121 5.35 -7.38 -10.34
N VAL A 122 4.23 -7.09 -11.01
CA VAL A 122 4.15 -7.09 -12.48
C VAL A 122 5.14 -6.10 -13.08
N THR A 123 5.19 -4.87 -12.55
CA THR A 123 6.09 -3.83 -13.05
C THR A 123 7.57 -4.15 -12.81
N TYR A 124 7.91 -4.81 -11.69
CA TYR A 124 9.26 -5.30 -11.43
C TYR A 124 9.72 -6.33 -12.44
N PHE A 125 8.87 -7.29 -12.80
CA PHE A 125 9.20 -8.33 -13.78
C PHE A 125 9.09 -7.85 -15.24
N ALA A 126 8.35 -6.78 -15.50
CA ALA A 126 8.21 -6.19 -16.83
C ALA A 126 9.40 -5.30 -17.25
N GLY A 127 10.15 -4.71 -16.31
CA GLY A 127 11.34 -3.92 -16.63
C GLY A 127 12.45 -4.78 -17.21
N GLU A 128 13.11 -4.38 -18.30
CA GLU A 128 14.13 -5.18 -19.00
C GLU A 128 15.28 -5.62 -18.08
N ALA A 129 15.79 -6.84 -18.30
CA ALA A 129 16.96 -7.33 -17.58
C ALA A 129 18.18 -6.51 -18.01
N GLN A 130 18.78 -5.80 -17.07
CA GLN A 130 20.04 -5.11 -17.33
C GLN A 130 21.12 -6.20 -17.49
N ARG A 131 21.57 -6.42 -18.73
CA ARG A 131 22.68 -7.33 -19.06
C ARG A 131 24.02 -6.64 -18.83
#